data_AF-S4UE87-F1
#
_entry.id   AF-S4UE87-F1
#
_cell.length_a   1.000
_cell.length_b   1.000
_cell.length_c   1.000
_cell.angle_alpha   90.00
_cell.angle_beta   90.00
_cell.angle_gamma   90.00
#
_symmetry.space_group_name_H-M   'P 1'
#
loop_
_entity.id
_entity.type
_entity.pdbx_description
1 polymer ?
#
loop_
_entity_poly.entity_id
_entity_poly.type
_entity_poly.pdbx_seq_one_letter_code
_entity_poly.pdbx_strand_id
1 'polypeptide(L)' 'VSFFYLLLKWQRFIFILIALEFMMMGLFYYFSMSVSEMMFFYFMCIGVISSVLGLMMMIISAKFYGSDMCVF' A
#
# COMPACT_ATOMS: atom_id res chain seq x y z
N VAL A 1 10.99 8.50 -4.55
CA VAL A 1 10.03 9.56 -4.14
C VAL A 1 8.92 9.01 -3.23
N SER A 2 8.34 7.85 -3.55
CA SER A 2 7.26 7.21 -2.76
C SER A 2 7.63 6.91 -1.30
N PHE A 3 8.87 6.46 -1.04
CA PHE A 3 9.39 6.23 0.33
C PHE A 3 9.44 7.52 1.19
N PHE A 4 9.73 8.67 0.57
CA PHE A 4 9.77 9.94 1.29
C PHE A 4 8.37 10.42 1.70
N TYR A 5 7.36 10.15 0.87
CA TYR A 5 5.97 10.42 1.21
C TYR A 5 5.48 9.58 2.38
N LEU A 6 5.98 8.35 2.47
CA LEU A 6 5.68 7.43 3.57
C LEU A 6 6.21 7.97 4.90
N LEU A 7 7.31 8.73 4.94
CA LEU A 7 7.92 9.25 6.19
C LEU A 7 7.42 10.65 6.62
N LEU A 8 6.93 11.49 5.71
CA LEU A 8 6.67 12.92 5.99
C LEU A 8 5.24 13.28 6.41
N LYS A 9 4.23 12.43 6.17
CA LYS A 9 2.81 12.71 6.47
C LYS A 9 2.13 11.59 7.28
N TRP A 10 2.68 11.27 8.46
CA TRP A 10 2.20 10.20 9.37
C TRP A 10 0.87 10.49 10.10
N GLN A 11 0.15 11.55 9.77
CA GLN A 11 -1.08 11.91 10.47
C GLN A 11 -2.33 11.13 10.00
N ARG A 12 -2.37 10.58 8.77
CA ARG A 12 -3.54 9.84 8.29
C ARG A 12 -3.13 8.54 7.60
N PHE A 13 -3.85 7.47 7.89
CA PHE A 13 -3.52 6.11 7.42
C PHE A 13 -3.61 5.99 5.90
N ILE A 14 -4.50 6.79 5.31
CA ILE A 14 -4.71 6.90 3.86
C ILE A 14 -3.40 7.24 3.11
N PHE A 15 -2.55 8.11 3.65
CA PHE A 15 -1.31 8.48 2.97
C PHE A 15 -0.31 7.32 2.92
N ILE A 16 -0.30 6.48 3.95
CA ILE A 16 0.54 5.29 4.02
C ILE A 16 0.07 4.26 2.98
N LEU A 17 -1.24 4.03 2.88
CA LEU A 17 -1.83 3.13 1.89
C LEU A 17 -1.53 3.58 0.45
N ILE A 18 -1.69 4.86 0.16
CA ILE A 18 -1.38 5.44 -1.16
C ILE A 18 0.11 5.29 -1.50
N ALA A 19 1.00 5.56 -0.54
CA ALA A 19 2.44 5.41 -0.75
C ALA A 19 2.82 3.94 -1.05
N LEU A 20 2.15 2.99 -0.41
CA LEU A 20 2.36 1.57 -0.61
C LEU A 20 1.89 1.12 -2.00
N GLU A 21 0.76 1.63 -2.50
CA GLU A 21 0.31 1.37 -3.87
C GLU A 21 1.28 1.95 -4.92
N PHE A 22 1.77 3.18 -4.74
CA PHE A 22 2.79 3.75 -5.62
C PHE A 22 4.11 2.97 -5.59
N MET A 23 4.46 2.37 -4.45
CA MET A 23 5.62 1.48 -4.34
C MET A 23 5.40 0.18 -5.12
N MET A 24 4.22 -0.42 -5.03
CA MET A 24 3.86 -1.62 -5.79
C MET A 24 3.89 -1.37 -7.30
N MET A 25 3.40 -0.21 -7.76
CA MET A 25 3.50 0.18 -9.17
C MET A 25 4.95 0.35 -9.65
N GLY A 26 5.82 0.91 -8.80
CA GLY A 26 7.25 1.05 -9.12
C GLY A 26 7.94 -0.31 -9.24
N LEU A 27 7.66 -1.23 -8.31
CA LEU A 27 8.15 -2.61 -8.37
C LEU A 27 7.61 -3.34 -9.61
N PHE A 28 6.35 -3.14 -9.95
CA PHE A 28 5.72 -3.71 -11.13
C PHE A 28 6.42 -3.29 -12.43
N TYR A 29 6.77 -2.01 -12.55
CA TYR A 29 7.52 -1.50 -13.71
C TYR A 29 8.93 -2.11 -13.80
N TYR A 30 9.59 -2.32 -12.67
CA TYR A 30 10.92 -2.93 -12.67
C TYR A 30 10.85 -4.44 -12.99
N PHE A 31 9.88 -5.15 -12.41
CA PHE A 31 9.73 -6.58 -12.60
C PHE A 31 9.18 -6.96 -13.98
N SER A 32 8.36 -6.12 -14.62
CA SER A 32 7.90 -6.36 -15.99
C SER A 32 9.05 -6.44 -17.00
N MET A 33 10.20 -5.81 -16.71
CA MET A 33 11.38 -5.87 -17.55
C MET A 33 12.25 -7.12 -17.32
N SER A 34 12.10 -7.82 -16.19
CA SER A 34 13.07 -8.84 -15.75
C SER A 34 12.49 -10.21 -15.41
N VAL A 35 11.16 -10.36 -15.29
CA VAL A 35 10.55 -11.56 -14.70
C VAL A 35 9.62 -12.29 -15.67
N SER A 36 9.53 -13.62 -15.50
CA SER A 36 8.65 -14.50 -16.26
C SER A 36 7.16 -14.22 -16.03
N GLU A 37 6.34 -14.50 -17.05
CA GLU A 37 4.90 -14.20 -17.08
C GLU A 37 4.12 -14.76 -15.87
N MET A 38 4.50 -15.94 -15.37
CA MET A 38 3.86 -16.57 -14.21
C MET A 38 4.04 -15.77 -12.92
N MET A 39 5.25 -15.27 -12.67
CA MET A 39 5.57 -14.51 -11.46
C MET A 39 4.93 -13.12 -11.46
N PHE A 40 4.74 -12.54 -12.65
CA PHE A 40 3.99 -11.31 -12.84
C PHE A 40 2.53 -11.45 -12.39
N PHE A 41 1.88 -12.56 -12.75
CA PHE A 41 0.49 -12.83 -12.35
C PHE A 41 0.36 -12.97 -10.83
N TYR A 42 1.29 -13.68 -10.19
CA TYR A 42 1.34 -13.78 -8.73
C TYR A 42 1.50 -12.41 -8.06
N PHE A 43 2.37 -11.55 -8.60
CA PHE A 43 2.60 -10.22 -8.03
C PHE A 43 1.36 -9.33 -8.12
N MET A 44 0.59 -9.41 -9.22
CA MET A 44 -0.69 -8.70 -9.35
C MET A 44 -1.71 -9.17 -8.30
N CYS A 45 -1.88 -10.49 -8.15
CA CYS A 45 -2.84 -11.03 -7.18
C CYS A 45 -2.48 -10.62 -5.74
N ILE A 46 -1.20 -10.69 -5.37
CA ILE A 46 -0.72 -10.25 -4.05
C ILE A 46 -0.95 -8.75 -3.85
N GLY A 47 -0.77 -7.94 -4.90
CA GLY A 47 -1.08 -6.51 -4.88
C GLY A 47 -2.54 -6.22 -4.53
N VAL A 48 -3.48 -6.88 -5.21
CA VAL A 48 -4.93 -6.72 -4.92
C VAL A 48 -5.27 -7.18 -3.51
N ILE A 49 -4.72 -8.31 -3.05
CA ILE A 49 -4.96 -8.78 -1.68
C ILE A 49 -4.44 -7.76 -0.66
N SER A 50 -3.28 -7.17 -0.90
CA SER A 50 -2.68 -6.17 0.00
C SER A 50 -3.50 -4.88 0.09
N SER A 51 -4.10 -4.42 -1.01
CA SER A 51 -4.91 -3.20 -1.02
C SER A 51 -6.26 -3.39 -0.31
N VAL A 52 -6.91 -4.55 -0.50
CA VAL A 52 -8.14 -4.90 0.22
C VAL A 52 -7.89 -5.02 1.72
N LEU A 53 -6.80 -5.69 2.12
CA LEU A 53 -6.43 -5.81 3.53
C LEU A 53 -6.08 -4.44 4.14
N GLY A 54 -5.38 -3.58 3.40
CA GLY A 54 -5.02 -2.23 3.83
C GLY A 54 -6.26 -1.37 4.12
N LEU A 55 -7.27 -1.43 3.25
CA LEU A 55 -8.55 -0.74 3.46
C LEU A 55 -9.34 -1.31 4.65
N MET A 56 -9.35 -2.64 4.81
CA MET A 56 -9.98 -3.26 5.98
C MET A 56 -9.34 -2.80 7.29
N MET A 57 -8.01 -2.69 7.34
CA MET A 57 -7.31 -2.17 8.51
C MET A 57 -7.68 -0.72 8.81
N MET A 58 -7.85 0.12 7.79
CA MET A 58 -8.31 1.51 7.95
C MET A 58 -9.71 1.55 8.60
N ILE A 59 -10.67 0.78 8.06
CA ILE A 59 -12.04 0.72 8.58
C ILE A 59 -12.06 0.24 10.04
N ILE A 60 -11.26 -0.77 10.36
CA ILE A 60 -11.11 -1.29 11.72
C ILE A 60 -10.54 -0.20 12.64
N SER A 61 -9.48 0.51 12.21
CA SER A 61 -8.88 1.58 13.01
C SER A 61 -9.86 2.73 13.28
N ALA A 62 -10.62 3.16 12.27
CA ALA A 62 -11.67 4.17 12.43
C ALA A 62 -12.79 3.70 13.38
N LYS A 63 -13.14 2.41 13.35
CA LYS A 63 -14.18 1.84 14.22
C LYS A 63 -13.75 1.75 15.69
N PHE A 64 -12.49 1.41 15.97
CA PHE A 64 -12.00 1.24 17.34
C PHE A 64 -11.49 2.52 17.98
N TYR A 65 -10.82 3.38 17.21
CA TYR A 65 -10.17 4.60 17.72
C TYR A 65 -10.94 5.89 17.39
N GLY A 66 -12.01 5.81 16.58
CA GLY A 66 -12.85 6.95 16.22
C GLY A 66 -12.17 7.99 15.31
N SER A 67 -10.88 7.85 15.01
CA SER A 67 -10.12 8.72 14.13
C SER A 67 -9.14 7.92 13.26
N ASP A 68 -8.90 8.40 12.04
CA ASP A 68 -7.92 7.85 11.09
C ASP A 68 -6.46 8.25 11.44
N MET A 69 -6.22 8.81 12.63
CA MET A 69 -4.91 9.25 13.07
C MET A 69 -4.06 8.07 13.55
N CYS A 70 -2.91 7.87 12.91
CA CYS A 70 -2.06 6.68 13.12
C CYS A 70 -0.97 6.90 14.15
N VAL A 71 -0.70 8.16 14.47
CA VAL A 71 0.23 8.58 15.51
C VAL A 71 -0.58 9.44 16.46
N PHE A 72 -0.49 9.12 17.74
CA PHE A 72 -1.14 9.81 18.86
C PHE A 72 -1.19 11.34 18.69
#